data_AF-A0A9E2IWN2-F1
#
_entry.id   AF-A0A9E2IWN2-F1
#
_cell.length_a   1.000
_cell.length_b   1.000
_cell.length_c   1.000
_cell.angle_alpha   90.00
_cell.angle_beta   90.00
_cell.angle_gamma   90.00
#
_symmetry.space_group_name_H-M   'P 1'
#
loop_
_entity.id
_entity.type
_entity.pdbx_description
1 polymer ?
#
loop_
_entity_poly.entity_id
_entity_poly.type
_entity_poly.pdbx_seq_one_letter_code
_entity_poly.pdbx_strand_id
1 'polypeptide(L)' 'MLELSRLRFPRLPDHTLETVYLHLFQDAAFIRQNHRALDDARMTAKIWLKTEW' A
#
# COMPACT_ATOMS: atom_id res chain seq x y z
N MET A 1 -0.20 -6.11 8.54
CA MET A 1 -0.38 -4.84 7.82
C MET A 1 -1.84 -4.58 7.45
N LEU A 2 -2.52 -5.50 6.76
CA LEU A 2 -3.91 -5.33 6.30
C LEU A 2 -4.90 -4.89 7.39
N GLU A 3 -4.80 -5.45 8.61
CA GLU A 3 -5.67 -5.04 9.71
C GLU A 3 -5.45 -3.59 10.16
N LEU A 4 -4.21 -3.12 10.18
CA LEU A 4 -3.89 -1.72 10.48
C LEU A 4 -4.42 -0.80 9.38
N SER A 5 -4.30 -1.23 8.11
CA SER A 5 -4.87 -0.49 6.98
C SER A 5 -6.40 -0.39 7.10
N ARG A 6 -7.09 -1.44 7.55
CA ARG A 6 -8.55 -1.43 7.78
C ARG A 6 -8.97 -0.42 8.84
N LEU A 7 -8.23 -0.35 9.94
CA LEU A 7 -8.49 0.60 11.02
C LEU A 7 -8.26 2.05 10.57
N ARG A 8 -7.20 2.30 9.81
CA ARG A 8 -6.76 3.66 9.47
C ARG A 8 -7.44 4.23 8.22
N PHE A 9 -7.87 3.36 7.31
CA PHE A 9 -8.52 3.75 6.06
C PHE A 9 -9.90 3.08 5.90
N PRO A 10 -10.86 3.33 6.81
CA PRO A 10 -12.15 2.64 6.80
C PRO A 10 -13.02 2.97 5.58
N ARG A 11 -12.68 4.02 4.82
CA ARG A 11 -13.42 4.46 3.62
C ARG A 11 -12.85 3.89 2.31
N LEU A 12 -11.76 3.14 2.36
CA LEU A 12 -11.24 2.50 1.15
C LEU A 12 -12.14 1.34 0.72
N PRO A 13 -12.37 1.17 -0.59
CA PRO A 13 -13.25 0.13 -1.12
C PRO A 13 -12.70 -1.28 -0.85
N ASP A 14 -11.38 -1.42 -0.81
CA ASP A 14 -10.67 -2.58 -0.30
C ASP A 14 -9.37 -2.13 0.41
N HIS A 15 -8.75 -3.05 1.14
CA HIS A 15 -7.51 -2.78 1.88
C HIS A 15 -6.33 -3.52 1.27
N THR A 16 -6.36 -3.82 -0.03
CA THR A 16 -5.21 -4.43 -0.70
C THR A 16 -4.01 -3.49 -0.63
N LEU A 17 -2.82 -4.07 -0.75
CA LEU A 17 -1.57 -3.30 -0.68
C LEU A 17 -1.51 -2.23 -1.77
N GLU A 18 -1.96 -2.56 -2.98
CA GLU A 18 -2.07 -1.65 -4.11
C GLU A 18 -3.02 -0.49 -3.84
N THR A 19 -4.24 -0.77 -3.36
CA THR A 19 -5.23 0.27 -3.06
C THR A 19 -4.74 1.21 -1.97
N VAL A 20 -4.14 0.68 -0.91
CA VAL A 20 -3.55 1.49 0.17
C VAL A 20 -2.36 2.30 -0.35
N TYR A 21 -1.51 1.71 -1.19
CA TYR A 21 -0.38 2.41 -1.81
C TYR A 21 -0.85 3.55 -2.71
N LEU A 22 -1.81 3.31 -3.60
CA LEU A 22 -2.37 4.34 -4.50
C LEU A 22 -3.05 5.47 -3.73
N HIS A 23 -3.78 5.14 -2.67
CA HIS A 23 -4.40 6.15 -1.81
C HIS A 23 -3.36 7.09 -1.20
N LEU A 24 -2.21 6.55 -0.79
CA LEU A 24 -1.17 7.32 -0.11
C LEU A 24 -0.22 8.04 -1.08
N PHE A 25 0.13 7.44 -2.21
CA PHE A 25 1.20 7.95 -3.08
C PHE A 25 0.70 8.44 -4.45
N GLN A 26 -0.55 8.12 -4.82
CA GLN A 26 -1.17 8.47 -6.12
C GLN A 26 -0.31 8.11 -7.35
N ASP A 27 0.62 7.15 -7.19
CA ASP A 27 1.56 6.72 -8.22
C ASP A 27 1.24 5.29 -8.65
N ALA A 28 0.60 5.17 -9.82
CA ALA A 28 0.25 3.89 -10.42
C ALA A 28 1.38 3.25 -11.23
N ALA A 29 2.51 3.95 -11.45
CA ALA A 29 3.64 3.40 -12.20
C ALA A 29 4.32 2.24 -11.43
N PHE A 30 4.23 2.26 -10.10
CA PHE A 30 4.83 1.25 -9.23
C PHE A 30 4.12 -0.12 -9.26
N ILE A 31 2.86 -0.17 -9.71
CA ILE A 31 2.03 -1.40 -9.66
C ILE A 31 2.31 -2.34 -10.85
N ARG A 32 2.90 -1.83 -11.94
CA ARG A 32 3.07 -2.59 -13.19
C ARG A 32 4.42 -3.31 -13.34
N GLN A 33 5.11 -3.62 -12.25
CA GLN A 33 6.43 -4.28 -12.34
C GLN A 33 6.35 -5.82 -12.26
N ASN A 34 7.26 -6.48 -12.98
CA ASN A 34 7.28 -7.92 -13.26
C ASN A 34 7.51 -8.83 -12.03
N HIS A 35 7.88 -8.28 -10.86
CA HIS A 35 8.33 -9.07 -9.71
C HIS A 35 7.48 -8.79 -8.46
N ARG A 36 6.22 -9.27 -8.48
CA ARG A 36 5.21 -9.05 -7.45
C ARG A 36 5.72 -9.08 -6.00
N ALA A 37 6.45 -10.12 -5.59
CA ALA A 37 6.89 -10.25 -4.20
C ALA A 37 7.88 -9.13 -3.75
N LEU A 38 8.79 -8.72 -4.63
CA LEU A 38 9.74 -7.64 -4.32
C LEU A 38 9.03 -6.28 -4.29
N ASP A 39 8.11 -6.07 -5.23
CA ASP A 39 7.33 -4.84 -5.29
C ASP A 39 6.37 -4.72 -4.11
N ASP A 40 5.75 -5.83 -3.69
CA ASP A 40 4.94 -5.90 -2.46
C ASP A 40 5.77 -5.56 -1.21
N ALA A 41 6.98 -6.11 -1.11
CA ALA A 41 7.88 -5.78 0.00
C ALA A 41 8.24 -4.28 0.02
N ARG A 42 8.53 -3.70 -1.15
CA ARG A 42 8.83 -2.26 -1.29
C ARG A 42 7.61 -1.37 -1.00
N MET A 43 6.42 -1.73 -1.49
CA MET A 43 5.18 -0.99 -1.19
C MET A 43 4.90 -1.03 0.30
N THR A 44 5.03 -2.19 0.93
CA THR A 44 4.84 -2.36 2.38
C THR A 44 5.79 -1.46 3.17
N ALA A 45 7.07 -1.45 2.82
CA ALA A 45 8.05 -0.60 3.48
C ALA A 45 7.74 0.90 3.30
N LYS A 46 7.37 1.33 2.09
CA LYS A 46 6.98 2.72 1.82
C LYS A 46 5.74 3.14 2.59
N ILE A 47 4.71 2.30 2.61
CA ILE A 47 3.50 2.57 3.37
C ILE A 47 3.83 2.65 4.85
N TRP A 48 4.62 1.70 5.38
CA TRP A 48 5.06 1.73 6.78
C TRP A 48 5.72 3.06 7.12
N LEU A 49 6.74 3.48 6.37
CA LEU A 49 7.45 4.77 6.53
C LEU A 49 6.50 5.99 6.44
N LYS A 50 5.53 5.99 5.52
CA LYS A 50 4.62 7.14 5.38
C LYS A 50 3.54 7.18 6.45
N THR A 51 3.15 6.01 6.95
CA THR A 51 2.21 5.87 8.06
C THR A 51 2.91 5.85 9.41
N GLU A 52 4.25 6.01 9.43
CA GLU A 52 5.09 5.94 10.62
C GLU A 52 4.43 6.67 11.78
N TRP A 53 4.44 5.95 12.89
CA TRP A 53 3.95 6.37 14.19
C TRP A 53 5.00 7.25 14.86
#